data_AF-A0A7J8S2Z1-F1
#
_entry.id   AF-A0A7J8S2Z1-F1
#
_cell.length_a   1.000
_cell.length_b   1.000
_cell.length_c   1.000
_cell.angle_alpha   90.00
_cell.angle_beta   90.00
_cell.angle_gamma   90.00
#
_symmetry.space_group_name_H-M   'P 1'
#
loop_
_entity.id
_entity.type
_entity.pdbx_description
1 polymer ?
#
loop_
_entity_poly.entity_id
_entity_poly.type
_entity_poly.pdbx_seq_one_letter_code
_entity_poly.pdbx_strand_id
1 'polypeptide(L)'
;MGMISRGVMPVCGSLCFFCPALSTRSRHPVKRYKKFLADIFPRSPDEQPNERMIGKLCEYASKNPLRIPKITSALEQKFYKDLRTEQFHSVKVIMLVYKKLIISCKEQM
;
A
#
# COMPACT_ATOMS: atom_id res chain seq x y z
N MET A 1 -24.29 0.75 -23.85
CA MET A 1 -24.58 0.32 -22.47
C MET A 1 -23.31 -0.29 -21.87
N GLY A 2 -22.57 0.45 -21.04
CA GLY A 2 -21.35 -0.07 -20.41
C GLY A 2 -21.70 -0.90 -19.18
N MET A 3 -21.46 -2.21 -19.24
CA MET A 3 -21.66 -3.11 -18.10
C MET A 3 -20.58 -2.86 -17.05
N ILE A 4 -20.96 -2.28 -15.92
CA ILE A 4 -20.12 -2.20 -14.74
C ILE A 4 -20.16 -3.57 -14.06
N SER A 5 -19.01 -4.21 -13.95
CA SER A 5 -18.84 -5.51 -13.29
C SER A 5 -19.31 -5.43 -11.84
N ARG A 6 -20.21 -6.35 -11.44
CA ARG A 6 -20.96 -6.32 -10.16
C ARG A 6 -20.10 -6.54 -8.90
N GLY A 7 -18.80 -6.74 -9.03
CA GLY A 7 -17.89 -7.02 -7.90
C GLY A 7 -17.24 -5.79 -7.24
N VAL A 8 -17.55 -4.56 -7.69
CA VAL A 8 -16.86 -3.33 -7.24
C VAL A 8 -17.86 -2.24 -6.81
N MET A 9 -18.97 -2.63 -6.19
CA MET A 9 -19.83 -1.67 -5.50
C MET A 9 -19.10 -1.17 -4.25
N PRO A 10 -18.87 0.15 -4.07
CA PRO A 10 -18.52 0.67 -2.76
C PRO A 10 -19.69 0.37 -1.81
N VAL A 11 -19.38 0.13 -0.53
CA VAL A 11 -20.33 -0.23 0.56
C VAL A 11 -21.49 0.78 0.74
N CYS A 12 -21.44 1.91 0.04
CA CYS A 12 -22.48 2.93 0.01
C CYS A 12 -23.50 2.56 -1.07
N GLY A 13 -24.65 1.98 -0.69
CA GLY A 13 -25.75 1.60 -1.58
C GLY A 13 -26.48 2.77 -2.29
N SER A 14 -25.89 3.97 -2.33
CA SER A 14 -26.43 5.12 -3.05
C SER A 14 -25.56 5.43 -4.28
N LEU A 15 -26.20 5.54 -5.44
CA LEU A 15 -25.62 5.99 -6.70
C LEU A 15 -25.21 7.47 -6.59
N CYS A 16 -24.16 7.76 -5.83
CA CYS A 16 -23.63 9.11 -5.68
C CYS A 16 -22.74 9.40 -6.89
N PHE A 17 -23.20 10.26 -7.80
CA PHE A 17 -22.45 10.67 -8.99
C PHE A 17 -21.12 11.40 -8.64
N PHE A 18 -21.02 11.93 -7.42
CA PHE A 18 -19.82 12.53 -6.84
C PHE A 18 -19.08 11.59 -5.88
N CYS A 19 -19.33 10.27 -5.92
CA CYS A 19 -18.62 9.34 -5.05
C CYS A 19 -17.11 9.40 -5.37
N PRO A 20 -16.24 9.69 -4.38
CA PRO A 20 -14.80 9.72 -4.60
C PRO A 20 -14.25 8.39 -5.14
N ALA A 21 -14.97 7.28 -4.96
CA ALA A 21 -14.63 5.98 -5.52
C ALA A 21 -14.87 5.85 -7.04
N LEU A 22 -15.78 6.66 -7.63
CA LEU A 22 -16.14 6.63 -9.05
C LEU A 22 -15.33 7.61 -9.90
N SER A 23 -14.68 8.60 -9.28
CA SER A 23 -13.81 9.56 -9.98
C SER A 23 -12.59 8.88 -10.65
N THR A 24 -12.30 9.23 -11.90
CA THR A 24 -11.07 8.83 -12.61
C THR A 24 -9.80 9.30 -11.90
N ARG A 25 -9.85 10.45 -11.21
CA ARG A 25 -8.74 11.01 -10.41
C ARG A 25 -8.42 10.17 -9.18
N SER A 26 -9.40 9.43 -8.65
CA SER A 26 -9.27 8.47 -7.55
C SER A 26 -8.40 7.24 -7.88
N ARG A 27 -8.27 6.93 -9.17
CA ARG A 27 -7.53 5.75 -9.66
C ARG A 27 -6.00 5.94 -9.66
N HIS A 28 -5.51 7.17 -9.54
CA HIS A 28 -4.07 7.48 -9.46
C HIS A 28 -3.43 7.22 -8.08
N PRO A 29 -4.03 7.65 -6.94
CA PRO A 29 -3.43 7.43 -5.62
C PRO A 29 -3.35 5.95 -5.21
N VAL A 30 -4.23 5.07 -5.72
CA VAL A 30 -4.13 3.61 -5.49
C VAL A 30 -2.91 3.02 -6.20
N LYS A 31 -2.60 3.49 -7.41
CA LYS A 31 -1.45 2.99 -8.18
C LYS A 31 -0.13 3.48 -7.61
N ARG A 32 -0.10 4.66 -6.98
CA ARG A 32 1.13 5.29 -6.49
C ARG A 32 1.79 4.53 -5.34
N TYR A 33 1.06 4.21 -4.27
CA TYR A 33 1.66 3.46 -3.14
C TYR A 33 2.06 2.03 -3.55
N LYS A 34 1.29 1.41 -4.45
CA LYS A 34 1.63 0.09 -5.02
C LYS A 34 2.95 0.11 -5.78
N LYS A 35 3.23 1.20 -6.51
CA LYS A 35 4.52 1.40 -7.18
C LYS A 35 5.66 1.48 -6.16
N PHE A 36 5.50 2.26 -5.10
CA PHE A 36 6.51 2.32 -4.03
C PHE A 36 6.74 0.96 -3.38
N LEU A 37 5.68 0.22 -3.05
CA LEU A 37 5.82 -1.14 -2.53
C LEU A 37 6.58 -2.05 -3.49
N ALA A 38 6.26 -2.02 -4.78
CA ALA A 38 6.97 -2.82 -5.78
C ALA A 38 8.46 -2.45 -5.89
N ASP A 39 8.81 -1.18 -5.73
CA ASP A 39 10.19 -0.68 -5.83
C ASP A 39 10.99 -0.85 -4.53
N ILE A 40 10.33 -1.12 -3.38
CA ILE A 40 10.99 -1.37 -2.09
C ILE A 40 11.56 -2.79 -2.01
N PHE A 41 10.82 -3.76 -2.54
CA PHE A 41 11.24 -5.16 -2.48
C PHE A 41 12.20 -5.46 -3.62
N PRO A 42 13.43 -5.90 -3.31
CA PRO A 42 14.43 -6.18 -4.33
C PRO A 42 14.01 -7.35 -5.21
N ARG A 43 14.50 -7.36 -6.46
CA ARG A 43 14.26 -8.48 -7.39
C ARG A 43 15.25 -9.63 -7.18
N SER A 44 16.37 -9.37 -6.53
CA SER A 44 17.40 -10.34 -6.18
C SER A 44 17.63 -10.38 -4.65
N PRO A 45 18.05 -11.51 -4.09
CA PRO A 45 18.27 -11.67 -2.65
C PRO A 45 19.44 -10.84 -2.09
N ASP A 46 20.43 -10.49 -2.92
CA ASP A 46 21.63 -9.74 -2.50
C ASP A 46 21.46 -8.21 -2.56
N GLU A 47 20.36 -7.71 -3.12
CA GLU A 47 20.12 -6.28 -3.25
C GLU A 47 19.55 -5.69 -1.95
N GLN A 48 20.18 -4.60 -1.49
CA GLN A 48 19.73 -3.88 -0.29
C GLN A 48 18.34 -3.29 -0.49
N PRO A 49 17.49 -3.27 0.56
CA PRO A 49 16.18 -2.64 0.47
C PRO A 49 16.33 -1.16 0.12
N ASN A 50 15.53 -0.71 -0.85
CA ASN A 50 15.62 0.66 -1.34
C ASN A 50 15.06 1.67 -0.32
N GLU A 51 15.92 2.12 0.60
CA GLU A 51 15.55 3.05 1.68
C GLU A 51 14.91 4.35 1.18
N ARG A 52 15.32 4.82 0.01
CA ARG A 52 14.74 6.03 -0.62
C ARG A 52 13.25 5.84 -0.93
N MET A 53 12.86 4.64 -1.35
CA MET A 53 11.46 4.32 -1.68
C MET A 53 10.63 4.10 -0.42
N ILE A 54 11.23 3.57 0.65
CA ILE A 54 10.61 3.51 1.98
C ILE A 54 10.30 4.92 2.49
N GLY A 55 11.24 5.86 2.34
CA GLY A 55 11.04 7.27 2.70
C GLY A 55 9.87 7.91 1.94
N LYS A 56 9.78 7.70 0.62
CA LYS A 56 8.66 8.20 -0.20
C LYS A 56 7.32 7.57 0.19
N LEU A 57 7.31 6.29 0.57
CA LEU A 57 6.10 5.63 1.06
C LEU A 57 5.63 6.27 2.37
N CYS A 58 6.55 6.52 3.31
CA CYS A 58 6.25 7.16 4.59
C CYS A 58 5.74 8.60 4.42
N GLU A 59 6.40 9.40 3.59
CA GLU A 59 5.97 10.76 3.27
C GLU A 59 4.59 10.79 2.58
N TYR A 60 4.31 9.79 1.73
CA TYR A 60 3.01 9.65 1.11
C TYR A 60 1.94 9.25 2.12
N ALA A 61 2.26 8.34 3.04
CA ALA A 61 1.36 7.86 4.07
C ALA A 61 0.99 8.96 5.07
N SER A 62 1.95 9.77 5.54
CA SER A 62 1.70 10.89 6.45
C SER A 62 0.78 11.94 5.84
N LYS A 63 0.93 12.22 4.54
CA LYS A 63 0.04 13.14 3.78
C LYS A 63 -1.33 12.53 3.44
N ASN A 64 -1.53 11.22 3.62
CA ASN A 64 -2.75 10.50 3.22
C ASN A 64 -3.15 9.44 4.26
N PRO A 65 -3.60 9.85 5.47
CA PRO A 65 -3.86 8.93 6.59
C PRO A 65 -4.87 7.82 6.24
N LEU A 66 -5.90 8.12 5.44
CA LEU A 66 -6.89 7.14 4.96
C LEU A 66 -6.30 5.98 4.14
N ARG A 67 -5.03 6.08 3.70
CA ARG A 67 -4.32 5.04 2.95
C ARG A 67 -3.45 4.15 3.84
N ILE A 68 -3.14 4.57 5.07
CA ILE A 68 -2.34 3.78 6.01
C ILE A 68 -2.92 2.38 6.17
N PRO A 69 -4.24 2.18 6.43
CA PRO A 69 -4.81 0.84 6.58
C PRO A 69 -4.63 -0.04 5.32
N LYS A 70 -4.69 0.55 4.13
CA LYS A 70 -4.50 -0.19 2.87
C LYS A 70 -3.04 -0.55 2.61
N ILE A 71 -2.10 0.27 3.09
CA ILE A 71 -0.66 0.01 3.00
C ILE A 71 -0.30 -1.10 3.99
N THR A 72 -0.76 -0.99 5.24
CA THR A 72 -0.51 -1.99 6.29
C THR A 72 -1.11 -3.33 5.92
N SER A 73 -2.38 -3.42 5.49
CA SER A 73 -2.95 -4.70 5.05
C SER A 73 -2.20 -5.32 3.88
N ALA A 74 -1.66 -4.51 2.94
CA ALA A 74 -0.85 -5.04 1.85
C ALA A 74 0.49 -5.62 2.34
N LEU A 75 1.12 -4.97 3.32
CA LEU A 75 2.35 -5.44 3.97
C LEU A 75 2.09 -6.71 4.80
N GLU A 76 0.98 -6.77 5.55
CA GLU A 76 0.58 -7.96 6.33
C GLU A 76 0.37 -9.17 5.42
N GLN A 77 -0.42 -9.02 4.35
CA GLN A 77 -0.66 -10.12 3.41
C GLN A 77 0.64 -10.65 2.80
N LYS A 78 1.57 -9.74 2.48
CA LYS A 78 2.89 -10.13 1.99
C LYS A 78 3.73 -10.81 3.08
N PHE A 79 3.71 -10.30 4.31
CA PHE A 79 4.42 -10.88 5.45
C PHE A 79 3.98 -12.33 5.73
N TYR A 80 2.67 -12.57 5.78
CA TYR A 80 2.13 -13.92 5.95
C TYR A 80 2.47 -14.87 4.79
N LYS A 81 2.55 -14.35 3.57
CA LYS A 81 2.98 -15.14 2.41
C LYS A 81 4.47 -15.47 2.53
N ASP A 82 5.30 -14.48 2.79
CA ASP A 82 6.76 -14.60 2.79
C ASP A 82 7.27 -15.45 3.95
N LEU A 83 6.60 -15.38 5.12
CA LEU A 83 6.87 -16.31 6.24
C LEU A 83 6.60 -17.76 5.87
N ARG A 84 5.49 -18.04 5.18
CA ARG A 84 5.13 -19.42 4.76
C ARG A 84 6.07 -19.98 3.70
N THR A 85 6.65 -19.11 2.87
CA THR A 85 7.63 -19.50 1.85
C THR A 85 9.08 -19.35 2.30
N GLU A 86 9.31 -19.10 3.60
CA GLU A 86 10.64 -18.93 4.21
C GLU A 86 11.51 -17.84 3.54
N GLN A 87 10.88 -16.81 2.99
CA GLN A 87 11.54 -15.68 2.33
C GLN A 87 11.96 -14.62 3.36
N PHE A 88 12.89 -14.99 4.24
CA PHE A 88 13.29 -14.19 5.41
C PHE A 88 13.89 -12.82 5.05
N HIS A 89 14.53 -12.69 3.88
CA HIS A 89 15.02 -11.39 3.41
C HIS A 89 13.87 -10.39 3.25
N SER A 90 12.81 -10.80 2.56
CA SER A 90 11.62 -9.96 2.36
C SER A 90 10.94 -9.61 3.69
N VAL A 91 10.85 -10.58 4.61
CA VAL A 91 10.34 -10.36 5.98
C VAL A 91 11.14 -9.27 6.71
N LYS A 92 12.48 -9.28 6.65
CA LYS A 92 13.32 -8.22 7.23
C LYS A 92 13.03 -6.85 6.61
N VAL A 93 12.83 -6.79 5.29
CA VAL A 93 12.45 -5.56 4.60
C VAL A 93 11.08 -5.06 5.06
N ILE A 94 10.09 -5.94 5.21
CA ILE A 94 8.76 -5.58 5.73
C ILE A 94 8.87 -4.99 7.14
N MET A 95 9.66 -5.60 8.02
CA MET A 95 9.89 -5.10 9.38
C MET A 95 10.54 -3.71 9.38
N LEU A 96 11.50 -3.45 8.49
CA LEU A 96 12.09 -2.12 8.30
C LEU A 96 11.06 -1.08 7.85
N VAL A 97 10.17 -1.45 6.93
CA VAL A 97 9.08 -0.56 6.47
C VAL A 97 8.12 -0.24 7.61
N TYR A 98 7.69 -1.23 8.39
CA TYR A 98 6.84 -1.00 9.57
C TYR A 98 7.50 -0.06 10.58
N LYS A 99 8.77 -0.30 10.91
CA LYS A 99 9.53 0.56 11.82
C LYS A 99 9.53 2.01 11.35
N LYS A 100 9.83 2.27 10.07
CA LYS A 100 9.83 3.64 9.52
C LYS A 100 8.41 4.24 9.47
N LEU A 101 7.39 3.46 9.12
CA LEU A 101 6.00 3.93 9.11
C LEU A 101 5.53 4.38 10.50
N ILE A 102 5.79 3.60 11.54
CA ILE A 102 5.42 3.94 12.92
C ILE A 102 6.09 5.24 13.37
N ILE A 103 7.37 5.43 13.01
CA ILE A 103 8.12 6.65 13.36
C ILE A 103 7.57 7.86 12.57
N SER A 104 7.35 7.72 11.27
CA SER A 104 6.99 8.83 10.39
C SER A 104 5.50 9.20 10.39
N CYS A 105 4.61 8.26 10.75
CA CYS A 105 3.16 8.46 10.72
C CYS A 105 2.54 8.42 12.13
N LYS A 106 3.32 8.75 13.18
CA LYS A 106 2.91 8.63 14.58
C LYS A 106 1.61 9.37 14.92
N GLU A 107 1.34 10.51 14.28
CA GLU A 107 0.13 11.30 14.54
C GLU A 107 -1.10 10.78 13.79
N GLN A 108 -0.89 9.92 12.80
CA GLN A 108 -1.93 9.39 11.91
C GLN A 108 -2.26 7.91 12.19
N MET A 109 -1.49 7.23 13.05
CA MET A 109 -1.67 5.84 13.50
C MET A 109 -2.22 5.83 14.92
#